data_AF-A0A6P1IN22-F1
#
_entry.id   AF-A0A6P1IN22-F1
#
_cell.length_a   1.000
_cell.length_b   1.000
_cell.length_c   1.000
_cell.angle_alpha   90.00
_cell.angle_beta   90.00
_cell.angle_gamma   90.00
#
_symmetry.space_group_name_H-M   'P 1'
#
loop_
_entity.id
_entity.type
_entity.pdbx_description
1 polymer ?
#
loop_
_entity_poly.entity_id
_entity_poly.type
_entity_poly.pdbx_seq_one_letter_code
_entity_poly.pdbx_strand_id
1 'polypeptide(L)'
;MIKILLHKRVTHHFDGGWVGLDESSFLTSAKLTAPRITSKGNGHDVGRTHTQRARVPKGFNREDIMAALQFAMGGTNCRHEHDCCGCSTRYVDVKPMGARDFFVHTSVHFNY
;
A
#
# COMPACT_ATOMS: atom_id res chain seq x y z
N MET A 1 1.34 -6.73 16.51
CA MET A 1 0.63 -5.91 15.49
C MET A 1 1.57 -4.80 15.08
N ILE A 2 1.75 -4.61 13.77
CA ILE A 2 2.65 -3.59 13.20
C ILE A 2 1.89 -2.28 13.16
N LYS A 3 2.48 -1.19 13.65
CA LYS A 3 1.88 0.15 13.57
C LYS A 3 2.42 0.85 12.33
N ILE A 4 1.54 1.42 11.52
CA ILE A 4 1.90 2.26 10.38
C ILE A 4 1.30 3.65 10.53
N LEU A 5 1.97 4.66 9.99
CA LEU A 5 1.46 6.01 9.91
C LEU A 5 0.74 6.16 8.57
N LEU A 6 -0.47 6.71 8.62
CA LEU A 6 -1.30 7.01 7.46
C LEU A 6 -1.20 8.49 7.18
N HIS A 7 -0.84 8.80 5.94
CA HIS A 7 -0.73 10.16 5.44
C HIS A 7 -1.74 10.34 4.31
N LYS A 8 -2.41 11.49 4.29
CA LYS A 8 -3.25 11.93 3.19
C LYS A 8 -2.41 12.75 2.24
N ARG A 9 -2.31 12.32 0.99
CA ARG A 9 -1.67 13.09 -0.09
C ARG A 9 -2.43 14.41 -0.29
N VAL A 10 -1.69 15.51 -0.36
CA VAL A 10 -2.23 16.88 -0.47
C VAL A 10 -2.01 17.44 -1.88
N THR A 11 -0.90 17.09 -2.54
CA THR A 11 -0.54 17.56 -3.89
C THR A 11 -0.98 16.61 -5.01
N HIS A 12 -0.73 17.03 -6.26
CA HIS A 12 -0.99 16.28 -7.48
C HIS A 12 -0.37 14.88 -7.46
N HIS A 13 -1.08 13.94 -8.10
CA HIS A 13 -0.73 12.52 -8.14
C HIS A 13 0.40 12.26 -9.15
N PHE A 14 1.65 12.45 -8.72
CA PHE A 14 2.80 12.12 -9.55
C PHE A 14 2.93 10.58 -9.75
N ASP A 15 3.52 10.18 -10.87
CA ASP A 15 3.77 8.76 -11.17
C ASP A 15 4.66 8.10 -10.11
N GLY A 16 4.61 6.76 -10.02
CA GLY A 16 5.28 5.98 -8.97
C GLY A 16 6.74 6.36 -8.70
N GLY A 17 7.53 6.61 -9.75
CA GLY A 17 8.93 7.04 -9.61
C GLY A 17 9.12 8.39 -8.91
N TRP A 18 8.10 9.25 -8.89
CA TRP A 18 8.13 10.63 -8.40
C TRP A 18 7.29 10.85 -7.14
N VAL A 19 6.76 9.78 -6.53
CA VAL A 19 5.99 9.81 -5.27
C VAL A 19 6.66 10.62 -4.15
N GLY A 20 8.00 10.66 -4.13
CA GLY A 20 8.76 11.45 -3.16
C GLY A 20 8.61 12.97 -3.28
N LEU A 21 8.02 13.46 -4.37
CA LEU A 21 7.67 14.87 -4.57
C LEU A 21 6.26 15.21 -4.07
N ASP A 22 5.48 14.20 -3.64
CA ASP A 22 4.15 14.45 -3.09
C ASP A 22 4.24 15.00 -1.67
N GLU A 23 3.57 16.12 -1.44
CA GLU A 23 3.30 16.56 -0.08
C GLU A 23 2.18 15.71 0.51
N SER A 24 2.40 15.29 1.76
CA SER A 24 1.43 14.49 2.49
C SER A 24 1.23 15.05 3.89
N SER A 25 -0.02 15.09 4.33
CA SER A 25 -0.40 15.49 5.67
C SER A 25 -0.64 14.25 6.53
N PHE A 26 -0.20 14.29 7.78
CA PHE A 26 -0.48 13.19 8.70
C PHE A 26 -1.99 13.08 8.96
N LEU A 27 -2.55 11.89 8.74
CA LEU A 27 -3.97 11.61 8.99
C LEU A 27 -4.13 10.91 10.34
N THR A 28 -3.56 9.71 10.47
CA THR A 28 -3.69 8.90 11.69
C THR A 28 -2.68 7.74 11.69
N SER A 29 -2.81 6.79 12.61
CA SER A 29 -2.05 5.53 12.55
C SER A 29 -2.98 4.33 12.44
N ALA A 30 -2.54 3.28 11.75
CA ALA A 30 -3.24 2.01 11.66
C ALA A 30 -2.44 0.90 12.34
N LYS A 31 -3.14 -0.07 12.93
CA LYS A 31 -2.56 -1.31 13.42
C LYS A 31 -2.83 -2.42 12.42
N LEU A 32 -1.76 -3.00 11.88
CA LEU A 32 -1.79 -4.14 10.98
C LEU A 32 -1.60 -5.45 11.75
N THR A 33 -2.36 -6.46 11.36
CA THR A 33 -2.13 -7.85 11.72
C THR A 33 -0.92 -8.42 10.95
N ALA A 34 -0.39 -9.56 11.41
CA ALA A 34 0.67 -10.24 10.69
C ALA A 34 0.18 -10.64 9.27
N PRO A 35 1.03 -10.50 8.23
CA PRO A 35 0.65 -10.86 6.87
C PRO A 35 0.41 -12.36 6.74
N ARG A 36 -0.76 -12.73 6.23
CA ARG A 36 -1.08 -14.10 5.82
C ARG A 36 -0.78 -14.26 4.34
N ILE A 37 0.22 -15.06 4.01
CA ILE A 37 0.59 -15.37 2.62
C ILE A 37 -0.55 -16.18 1.99
N THR A 38 -1.05 -15.71 0.86
CA THR A 38 -2.07 -16.38 0.04
C THR A 38 -1.47 -17.00 -1.21
N SER A 39 -0.37 -16.43 -1.73
CA SER A 39 0.41 -17.00 -2.84
C SER A 39 1.90 -16.73 -2.62
N LYS A 40 2.76 -17.71 -2.91
CA LYS A 40 4.22 -17.60 -2.72
C LYS A 40 4.92 -16.81 -3.84
N GLY A 41 4.28 -16.62 -4.99
CA GLY A 41 4.92 -16.11 -6.20
C GLY A 41 5.53 -17.23 -7.05
N ASN A 42 6.05 -16.88 -8.22
CA ASN A 42 6.64 -17.83 -9.19
C ASN A 42 8.18 -17.83 -9.19
N GLY A 43 8.81 -17.03 -8.33
CA GLY A 43 10.26 -16.91 -8.24
C GLY A 43 10.90 -16.03 -9.32
N HIS A 44 10.09 -15.35 -10.14
CA HIS A 44 10.54 -14.46 -11.20
C HIS A 44 9.77 -13.13 -11.11
N ASP A 45 8.81 -12.89 -12.00
CA ASP A 45 8.03 -11.65 -12.15
C ASP A 45 6.85 -11.53 -11.16
N VAL A 46 6.38 -12.65 -10.60
CA VAL A 46 5.30 -12.66 -9.61
C VAL A 46 5.87 -12.93 -8.22
N GLY A 47 5.80 -11.92 -7.36
CA GLY A 47 6.15 -12.01 -5.96
C GLY A 47 5.04 -12.60 -5.10
N ARG A 48 5.25 -12.59 -3.78
CA ARG A 48 4.26 -13.09 -2.82
C ARG A 48 3.02 -12.20 -2.78
N THR A 49 1.86 -12.84 -2.76
CA THR A 49 0.59 -12.19 -2.40
C THR A 49 0.27 -12.48 -0.95
N HIS A 50 -0.14 -11.47 -0.21
CA HIS A 50 -0.54 -11.62 1.18
C HIS A 50 -1.72 -10.74 1.54
N THR A 51 -2.35 -11.08 2.65
CA THR A 51 -3.52 -10.38 3.17
C THR A 51 -3.29 -9.99 4.62
N GLN A 52 -3.80 -8.82 4.99
CA GLN A 52 -3.75 -8.27 6.33
C GLN A 52 -5.08 -7.64 6.69
N ARG A 53 -5.34 -7.53 7.99
CA ARG A 53 -6.34 -6.63 8.55
C ARG A 53 -5.67 -5.38 9.10
N ALA A 54 -6.21 -4.22 8.76
CA ALA A 54 -5.85 -2.92 9.30
C ALA A 54 -6.97 -2.40 10.21
N ARG A 55 -6.60 -1.90 11.39
CA ARG A 55 -7.53 -1.25 12.32
C ARG A 55 -7.10 0.18 12.59
N VAL A 56 -8.04 1.12 12.50
CA VAL A 56 -7.81 2.57 12.70
C VAL A 56 -8.58 3.13 13.91
N PRO A 57 -8.20 4.31 14.43
CA PRO A 57 -8.99 5.05 15.42
C PRO A 57 -10.39 5.43 14.89
N LYS A 58 -11.31 5.76 15.79
CA LYS A 58 -12.66 6.24 15.41
C LYS A 58 -12.59 7.68 14.88
N GLY A 59 -13.59 8.09 14.09
CA GLY A 59 -13.78 9.49 13.70
C GLY A 59 -13.06 9.93 12.42
N PHE A 60 -12.49 8.99 11.65
CA PHE A 60 -11.85 9.28 10.37
C PHE A 60 -12.77 8.91 9.20
N ASN A 61 -12.72 9.69 8.12
CA ASN A 61 -13.42 9.37 6.88
C ASN A 61 -12.85 8.06 6.30
N ARG A 62 -13.75 7.15 5.91
CA ARG A 62 -13.40 5.83 5.41
C ARG A 62 -12.61 5.87 4.11
N GLU A 63 -13.01 6.73 3.17
CA GLU A 63 -12.38 6.86 1.85
C GLU A 63 -10.96 7.40 1.98
N ASP A 64 -10.77 8.42 2.83
CA ASP A 64 -9.45 8.96 3.16
C ASP A 64 -8.52 7.89 3.75
N ILE A 65 -9.06 7.02 4.63
CA ILE A 65 -8.29 5.92 5.23
C ILE A 65 -7.93 4.86 4.19
N MET A 66 -8.85 4.52 3.28
CA MET A 66 -8.59 3.56 2.21
C MET A 66 -7.50 4.07 1.28
N ALA A 67 -7.60 5.33 0.84
CA ALA A 67 -6.59 5.98 0.02
C ALA A 67 -5.24 6.06 0.73
N ALA A 68 -5.22 6.44 2.02
CA ALA A 68 -4.00 6.50 2.81
C ALA A 68 -3.36 5.11 3.03
N LEU A 69 -4.16 4.05 3.18
CA LEU A 69 -3.66 2.68 3.28
C LEU A 69 -3.06 2.21 1.95
N GLN A 70 -3.75 2.46 0.83
CA GLN A 70 -3.22 2.15 -0.50
C GLN A 70 -1.90 2.89 -0.75
N PHE A 71 -1.84 4.17 -0.39
CA PHE A 71 -0.63 4.98 -0.52
C PHE A 71 0.51 4.46 0.37
N ALA A 72 0.24 4.18 1.64
CA ALA A 72 1.28 3.76 2.59
C ALA A 72 1.87 2.38 2.32
N MET A 73 1.11 1.48 1.69
CA MET A 73 1.53 0.08 1.47
C MET A 73 1.83 -0.24 0.00
N GLY A 74 1.32 0.57 -0.92
CA GLY A 74 1.46 0.38 -2.36
C GLY A 74 2.60 1.20 -2.96
N GLY A 75 2.70 1.11 -4.29
CA GLY A 75 3.62 1.91 -5.08
C GLY A 75 4.78 1.12 -5.69
N THR A 76 5.56 1.83 -6.49
CA THR A 76 6.79 1.36 -7.13
C THR A 76 7.82 2.48 -7.04
N ASN A 77 9.07 2.12 -6.80
CA ASN A 77 10.19 3.06 -6.77
C ASN A 77 11.08 2.92 -8.02
N CYS A 78 10.64 2.23 -9.09
CA CYS A 78 11.47 2.19 -10.31
C CYS A 78 11.51 3.60 -10.92
N ARG A 79 12.72 4.13 -11.02
CA ARG A 79 13.06 5.39 -11.70
C ARG A 79 13.94 5.15 -12.93
N HIS A 80 14.09 3.89 -13.31
CA HIS A 80 14.99 3.52 -14.40
C HIS A 80 14.32 3.85 -15.73
N GLU A 81 15.15 4.27 -16.68
CA GLU A 81 14.77 4.65 -18.04
C GLU A 81 14.29 3.46 -18.89
N HIS A 82 14.51 2.24 -18.38
CA HIS A 82 14.14 0.99 -19.03
C HIS A 82 13.17 0.19 -18.16
N ASP A 83 12.16 -0.39 -18.81
CA ASP A 83 11.08 -1.10 -18.13
C ASP A 83 11.60 -2.33 -17.35
N CYS A 84 12.56 -3.09 -17.87
CA CYS A 84 13.03 -4.36 -17.27
C CYS A 84 14.08 -4.21 -16.14
N CYS A 85 13.79 -3.42 -15.11
CA CYS A 85 14.72 -3.07 -14.03
C CYS A 85 14.79 -4.06 -12.84
N GLY A 86 13.93 -5.09 -12.81
CA GLY A 86 13.74 -6.01 -11.67
C GLY A 86 13.08 -5.36 -10.44
N CYS A 87 12.61 -4.11 -10.54
CA CYS A 87 12.03 -3.40 -9.40
C CYS A 87 10.70 -3.99 -8.97
N SER A 88 10.47 -4.02 -7.64
CA SER A 88 9.21 -4.47 -7.09
C SER A 88 8.13 -3.38 -7.17
N THR A 89 6.98 -3.73 -7.73
CA THR A 89 5.75 -2.95 -7.66
C THR A 89 4.77 -3.64 -6.73
N ARG A 90 4.20 -2.89 -5.77
CA ARG A 90 3.20 -3.39 -4.83
C ARG A 90 1.84 -2.85 -5.21
N TYR A 91 0.95 -3.74 -5.62
CA TYR A 91 -0.45 -3.46 -5.85
C TYR A 91 -1.24 -3.76 -4.59
N VAL A 92 -1.98 -2.76 -4.11
CA VAL A 92 -2.72 -2.85 -2.85
C VAL A 92 -4.19 -2.58 -3.10
N ASP A 93 -5.01 -3.58 -2.81
CA ASP A 93 -6.46 -3.44 -2.75
C ASP A 93 -6.91 -3.35 -1.29
N VAL A 94 -7.77 -2.39 -0.98
CA VAL A 94 -8.27 -2.14 0.38
C VAL A 94 -9.77 -2.19 0.34
N LYS A 95 -10.37 -3.04 1.20
CA LYS A 95 -11.81 -3.17 1.32
C LYS A 95 -12.26 -2.89 2.75
N PRO A 96 -13.32 -2.09 2.96
CA PRO A 96 -13.86 -1.89 4.29
C PRO A 96 -14.53 -3.18 4.77
N MET A 97 -14.23 -3.58 6.01
CA MET A 97 -14.91 -4.70 6.70
C MET A 97 -15.87 -4.20 7.79
N GLY A 98 -15.64 -2.99 8.29
CA GLY A 98 -16.47 -2.35 9.31
C GLY A 98 -16.12 -0.87 9.44
N ALA A 99 -16.60 -0.24 10.52
CA ALA A 99 -16.37 1.19 10.73
C ALA A 99 -14.89 1.56 10.93
N ARG A 100 -14.06 0.62 11.39
CA ARG A 100 -12.65 0.84 11.75
C ARG A 100 -11.70 -0.21 11.21
N ASP A 101 -12.24 -1.25 10.60
CA ASP A 101 -11.50 -2.44 10.21
C ASP A 101 -11.54 -2.54 8.68
N PHE A 102 -10.37 -2.78 8.10
CA PHE A 102 -10.14 -2.84 6.67
C PHE A 102 -9.38 -4.12 6.34
N PHE A 103 -9.80 -4.77 5.26
CA PHE A 103 -9.07 -5.83 4.62
C PHE A 103 -8.07 -5.22 3.64
N VAL A 104 -6.84 -5.70 3.70
CA VAL A 104 -5.74 -5.27 2.85
C VAL A 104 -5.26 -6.49 2.10
N HIS A 105 -5.29 -6.42 0.78
CA HIS A 105 -4.73 -7.41 -0.12
C HIS A 105 -3.54 -6.78 -0.85
N THR A 106 -2.39 -7.42 -0.78
CA THR A 106 -1.16 -6.90 -1.39
C THR A 106 -0.55 -7.95 -2.29
N SER A 107 -0.42 -7.61 -3.57
CA SER A 107 0.27 -8.38 -4.60
C SER A 107 1.56 -7.68 -4.98
N VAL A 108 2.64 -8.43 -5.05
CA VAL A 108 3.96 -7.92 -5.43
C VAL A 108 4.31 -8.47 -6.79
N HIS A 109 4.72 -7.60 -7.71
CA HIS A 109 5.24 -7.98 -9.02
C HIS A 109 6.62 -7.36 -9.21
N PHE A 110 7.43 -7.96 -10.06
CA PHE A 110 8.74 -7.49 -10.42
C PHE A 110 8.78 -7.23 -11.92
N ASN A 111 9.32 -6.09 -12.33
CA ASN A 111 9.42 -5.72 -13.73
C ASN A 111 10.73 -6.27 -14.32
N TYR A 112 10.73 -7.54 -14.72
CA TYR A 112 11.85 -8.19 -15.43
C TYR A 112 11.62 -8.21 -16.93
#